data_AF-A0A3A0FJ51-F1
#
_entry.id   AF-A0A3A0FJ51-F1
#
_cell.length_a   1.000
_cell.length_b   1.000
_cell.length_c   1.000
_cell.angle_alpha   90.00
_cell.angle_beta   90.00
_cell.angle_gamma   90.00
#
_symmetry.space_group_name_H-M   'P 1'
#
loop_
_entity.id
_entity.type
_entity.pdbx_description
1 polymer ?
#
loop_
_entity_poly.entity_id
_entity_poly.type
_entity_poly.pdbx_seq_one_letter_code
_entity_poly.pdbx_strand_id
1 'polypeptide(L)'
;TATPAIILLSLAVFYGLDRYSPADLLKLVPAHRFNLFAAFSKQSPPALLEKIEKAADRSLLDATGILIDLSQHSDYEVKIAAAKALARPFHASIPASENALTKLLDDSDFLVRGFAARSLAKIGTSTAISAIKRRAQRENDAAVRKLLQKLSV
;
A
#
# COMPACT_ATOMS: atom_id res chain seq x y z
N THR A 1 -10.88 -38.56 10.01
CA THR A 1 -11.15 -37.14 9.66
C THR A 1 -10.67 -36.29 10.82
N ALA A 2 -9.74 -35.37 10.59
CA ALA A 2 -9.14 -34.59 11.70
C ALA A 2 -10.11 -33.50 12.19
N THR A 3 -10.26 -33.34 13.51
CA THR A 3 -11.09 -32.29 14.11
C THR A 3 -10.43 -30.91 13.94
N PRO A 4 -11.22 -29.81 13.88
CA PRO A 4 -10.75 -28.47 13.54
C PRO A 4 -9.59 -27.94 14.41
N ALA A 5 -9.55 -28.36 15.68
CA ALA A 5 -8.49 -27.99 16.61
C ALA A 5 -7.11 -28.57 16.21
N ILE A 6 -7.07 -29.76 15.62
CA ILE A 6 -5.83 -30.43 15.21
C ILE A 6 -5.22 -29.74 13.98
N ILE A 7 -6.07 -29.22 13.07
CA ILE A 7 -5.68 -28.48 11.87
C ILE A 7 -5.10 -27.10 12.22
N LEU A 8 -5.72 -26.41 13.18
CA LEU A 8 -5.23 -25.13 13.71
C LEU A 8 -3.88 -25.27 14.42
N LEU A 9 -3.68 -26.33 15.20
CA LEU A 9 -2.39 -26.61 15.84
C LEU A 9 -1.28 -26.95 14.84
N SER A 10 -1.58 -27.71 13.79
CA SER A 10 -0.58 -28.09 12.78
C SER A 10 -0.17 -26.92 11.88
N LEU A 11 -1.08 -25.97 11.62
CA LEU A 11 -0.78 -24.71 10.94
C LEU A 11 0.03 -23.76 11.83
N ALA A 12 -0.24 -23.70 13.13
CA ALA A 12 0.53 -22.87 14.07
C ALA A 12 2.00 -23.30 14.16
N VAL A 13 2.27 -24.62 14.14
CA VAL A 13 3.64 -25.18 14.13
C VAL A 13 4.36 -24.89 12.80
N PHE A 14 3.67 -24.98 11.66
CA PHE A 14 4.28 -24.78 10.34
C PHE A 14 4.72 -23.33 10.06
N TYR A 15 4.07 -22.35 10.71
CA TYR A 15 4.37 -20.93 10.58
C TYR A 15 5.08 -20.34 11.83
N GLY A 16 5.50 -21.17 12.77
CA GLY A 16 6.28 -20.76 13.95
C GLY A 16 5.52 -19.91 14.97
N LEU A 17 4.20 -20.12 15.06
CA LEU A 17 3.23 -19.48 15.96
C LEU A 17 2.79 -20.40 17.12
N ASP A 18 3.47 -21.53 17.26
CA ASP A 18 3.36 -22.59 18.26
C ASP A 18 3.50 -22.15 19.73
N ARG A 19 4.00 -20.94 19.92
CA ARG A 19 4.21 -20.26 21.21
C ARG A 19 3.04 -19.37 21.64
N TYR A 20 1.99 -19.27 20.82
CA TYR A 20 0.79 -18.49 21.10
C TYR A 20 -0.35 -19.41 21.52
N SER A 21 -1.00 -19.11 22.65
CA SER A 21 -2.24 -19.80 23.03
C SER A 21 -3.34 -19.52 21.99
N PRO A 22 -4.40 -20.33 21.89
CA PRO A 22 -5.54 -20.02 21.03
C PRO A 22 -6.10 -18.60 21.22
N ALA A 23 -5.96 -18.05 22.44
CA ALA A 23 -6.35 -16.70 22.78
C ALA A 23 -5.37 -15.61 22.27
N ASP A 24 -4.12 -15.97 21.98
CA ASP A 24 -3.10 -15.04 21.47
C ASP A 24 -3.03 -14.98 19.95
N LEU A 25 -3.45 -16.06 19.27
CA LEU A 25 -3.65 -16.06 17.81
C LEU A 25 -4.66 -14.98 17.36
N LEU A 26 -5.59 -14.60 18.25
CA LEU A 26 -6.55 -13.51 18.03
C LEU A 26 -5.92 -12.11 17.98
N LYS A 27 -4.62 -11.96 18.27
CA LYS A 27 -3.93 -10.67 18.38
C LYS A 27 -2.98 -10.36 17.20
N LEU A 28 -2.93 -11.19 16.15
CA LEU A 28 -1.99 -11.08 15.01
C LEU A 28 -2.35 -10.07 13.88
N VAL A 29 -1.35 -9.80 13.03
CA VAL A 29 -1.19 -8.70 12.03
C VAL A 29 -1.94 -8.98 10.68
N PRO A 30 -2.31 -7.97 9.84
CA PRO A 30 -3.36 -8.04 8.80
C PRO A 30 -3.37 -9.16 7.76
N ALA A 31 -2.22 -9.67 7.29
CA ALA A 31 -2.22 -10.77 6.32
C ALA A 31 -2.83 -12.06 6.91
N HIS A 32 -2.79 -12.23 8.23
CA HIS A 32 -3.40 -13.36 8.94
C HIS A 32 -4.82 -13.04 9.42
N ARG A 33 -5.22 -11.76 9.38
CA ARG A 33 -6.61 -11.34 9.56
C ARG A 33 -7.48 -11.77 8.38
N PHE A 34 -6.91 -11.94 7.19
CA PHE A 34 -7.61 -12.46 6.00
C PHE A 34 -8.07 -13.92 6.21
N ASN A 35 -7.22 -14.76 6.79
CA ASN A 35 -7.57 -16.14 7.15
C ASN A 35 -8.48 -16.20 8.40
N LEU A 36 -8.36 -15.22 9.31
CA LEU A 36 -9.29 -15.02 10.43
C LEU A 36 -10.67 -14.55 9.96
N PHE A 37 -10.74 -13.77 8.88
CA PHE A 37 -11.95 -13.21 8.27
C PHE A 37 -12.86 -14.29 7.69
N ALA A 38 -12.28 -15.32 7.07
CA ALA A 38 -13.00 -16.50 6.63
C ALA A 38 -13.71 -17.23 7.80
N ALA A 39 -13.15 -17.16 9.01
CA ALA A 39 -13.69 -17.79 10.22
C ALA A 39 -14.79 -16.96 10.94
N PHE A 40 -14.87 -15.64 10.74
CA PHE A 40 -15.91 -14.75 11.32
C PHE A 40 -17.27 -14.79 10.60
N SER A 41 -17.38 -15.58 9.54
CA SER A 41 -18.55 -15.72 8.67
C SER A 41 -19.82 -16.32 9.32
N LYS A 42 -19.81 -16.72 10.60
CA LYS A 42 -20.96 -17.43 11.22
C LYS A 42 -21.94 -16.60 12.07
N GLN A 43 -21.72 -15.31 12.34
CA GLN A 43 -22.62 -14.52 13.22
C GLN A 43 -22.97 -13.10 12.73
N SER A 44 -22.67 -12.75 11.47
CA SER A 44 -22.91 -11.41 10.95
C SER A 44 -24.23 -11.30 10.15
N PRO A 45 -24.94 -10.15 10.19
CA PRO A 45 -26.19 -9.97 9.43
C PRO A 45 -25.99 -10.22 7.93
N PRO A 46 -26.93 -10.86 7.22
CA PRO A 46 -26.78 -11.24 5.81
C PRO A 46 -26.38 -10.06 4.89
N ALA A 47 -26.85 -8.85 5.18
CA ALA A 47 -26.53 -7.65 4.43
C ALA A 47 -25.08 -7.15 4.60
N LEU A 48 -24.41 -7.50 5.70
CA LEU A 48 -23.00 -7.19 5.92
C LEU A 48 -22.11 -8.23 5.23
N LEU A 49 -22.53 -9.49 5.23
CA LEU A 49 -21.87 -10.57 4.51
C LEU A 49 -21.93 -10.35 2.99
N GLU A 50 -23.07 -9.91 2.43
CA GLU A 50 -23.20 -9.56 1.00
C GLU A 50 -22.28 -8.40 0.60
N LYS A 51 -22.10 -7.41 1.48
CA LYS A 51 -21.19 -6.27 1.24
C LYS A 51 -19.73 -6.68 1.29
N ILE A 52 -19.39 -7.61 2.18
CA ILE A 52 -18.04 -8.16 2.30
C ILE A 52 -17.72 -9.07 1.12
N GLU A 53 -18.67 -9.90 0.66
CA GLU A 53 -18.53 -10.72 -0.55
C GLU A 53 -18.38 -9.85 -1.80
N LYS A 54 -19.21 -8.80 -1.96
CA LYS A 54 -19.03 -7.80 -3.04
C LYS A 54 -17.68 -7.06 -2.96
N ALA A 55 -17.12 -6.86 -1.77
CA ALA A 55 -15.82 -6.17 -1.60
C ALA A 55 -14.63 -7.11 -1.82
N ALA A 56 -14.77 -8.40 -1.53
CA ALA A 56 -13.77 -9.43 -1.82
C ALA A 56 -13.71 -9.78 -3.32
N ASP A 57 -14.86 -9.79 -4.01
CA ASP A 57 -14.95 -9.99 -5.47
C ASP A 57 -14.50 -8.75 -6.26
N ARG A 58 -14.53 -7.55 -5.66
CA ARG A 58 -13.99 -6.29 -6.22
C ARG A 58 -12.48 -6.15 -5.96
N SER A 59 -11.76 -7.19 -6.37
CA SER A 59 -10.38 -7.26 -6.85
C SER A 59 -9.48 -6.02 -6.69
N LEU A 60 -8.31 -6.24 -6.08
CA LEU A 60 -6.98 -5.57 -6.13
C LEU A 60 -6.76 -4.26 -6.96
N LEU A 61 -7.51 -4.02 -8.05
CA LEU A 61 -7.61 -2.71 -8.70
C LEU A 61 -8.16 -1.63 -7.75
N ASP A 62 -9.13 -1.99 -6.91
CA ASP A 62 -9.75 -1.06 -5.93
C ASP A 62 -8.72 -0.58 -4.88
N ALA A 63 -7.76 -1.45 -4.52
CA ALA A 63 -6.66 -1.08 -3.64
C ALA A 63 -5.76 0.00 -4.24
N THR A 64 -5.55 0.00 -5.57
CA THR A 64 -4.79 1.07 -6.23
C THR A 64 -5.59 2.37 -6.26
N GLY A 65 -6.89 2.29 -6.50
CA GLY A 65 -7.80 3.43 -6.40
C GLY A 65 -7.75 4.09 -5.02
N ILE A 66 -7.87 3.29 -3.96
CA ILE A 66 -7.76 3.76 -2.57
C ILE A 66 -6.40 4.42 -2.31
N LEU A 67 -5.29 3.84 -2.79
CA LEU A 67 -3.97 4.45 -2.64
C LEU A 67 -3.85 5.78 -3.41
N ILE A 68 -4.50 5.90 -4.57
CA ILE A 68 -4.56 7.16 -5.33
C ILE A 68 -5.37 8.20 -4.55
N ASP A 69 -6.50 7.83 -3.97
CA ASP A 69 -7.31 8.74 -3.15
C ASP A 69 -6.53 9.20 -1.91
N LEU A 70 -5.85 8.27 -1.23
CA LEU A 70 -4.98 8.58 -0.09
C LEU A 70 -3.77 9.45 -0.46
N SER A 71 -3.31 9.41 -1.72
CA SER A 71 -2.27 10.32 -2.20
C SER A 71 -2.72 11.79 -2.22
N GLN A 72 -4.03 12.05 -2.15
CA GLN A 72 -4.61 13.40 -2.11
C GLN A 72 -5.09 13.80 -0.70
N HIS A 73 -4.83 12.98 0.32
CA HIS A 73 -5.23 13.25 1.69
C HIS A 73 -4.60 14.53 2.24
N SER A 74 -5.21 15.21 3.22
CA SER A 74 -4.67 16.46 3.77
C SER A 74 -3.35 16.28 4.54
N ASP A 75 -3.20 15.13 5.22
CA ASP A 75 -2.02 14.77 5.99
C ASP A 75 -0.84 14.30 5.10
N TYR A 76 0.31 14.96 5.26
CA TYR A 76 1.53 14.68 4.50
C TYR A 76 2.07 13.25 4.75
N GLU A 77 1.89 12.68 5.93
CA GLU A 77 2.35 11.32 6.25
C GLU A 77 1.54 10.27 5.49
N VAL A 78 0.22 10.48 5.40
CA VAL A 78 -0.68 9.63 4.61
C VAL A 78 -0.32 9.69 3.13
N LYS A 79 -0.07 10.89 2.59
CA LYS A 79 0.41 11.06 1.20
C LYS A 79 1.72 10.31 0.96
N ILE A 80 2.68 10.40 1.87
CA ILE A 80 3.97 9.69 1.79
C ILE A 80 3.77 8.17 1.83
N ALA A 81 2.91 7.67 2.72
CA ALA A 81 2.60 6.25 2.81
C ALA A 81 1.96 5.72 1.52
N ALA A 82 1.00 6.47 0.98
CA ALA A 82 0.38 6.19 -0.32
C ALA A 82 1.44 6.18 -1.44
N ALA A 83 2.31 7.20 -1.51
CA ALA A 83 3.36 7.29 -2.51
C ALA A 83 4.33 6.09 -2.47
N LYS A 84 4.71 5.63 -1.27
CA LYS A 84 5.56 4.44 -1.11
C LYS A 84 4.85 3.16 -1.55
N ALA A 85 3.56 3.03 -1.25
CA ALA A 85 2.75 1.87 -1.62
C ALA A 85 2.53 1.80 -3.14
N LEU A 86 2.24 2.94 -3.78
CA LEU A 86 2.06 3.05 -5.25
C LEU A 86 3.32 2.64 -6.03
N ALA A 87 4.51 2.76 -5.45
CA ALA A 87 5.78 2.31 -6.04
C ALA A 87 6.17 0.86 -5.66
N ARG A 88 5.25 0.06 -5.09
CA ARG A 88 5.45 -1.38 -4.93
C ARG A 88 5.15 -2.10 -6.24
N PRO A 89 5.79 -3.25 -6.53
CA PRO A 89 5.76 -3.87 -7.86
C PRO A 89 4.35 -4.02 -8.46
N PHE A 90 3.37 -4.44 -7.65
CA PHE A 90 1.99 -4.60 -8.10
C PHE A 90 1.34 -3.28 -8.55
N HIS A 91 1.49 -2.20 -7.78
CA HIS A 91 0.88 -0.90 -8.11
C HIS A 91 1.69 -0.11 -9.13
N ALA A 92 3.01 -0.31 -9.14
CA ALA A 92 3.95 0.41 -10.01
C ALA A 92 3.71 0.11 -11.50
N SER A 93 3.17 -1.06 -11.83
CA SER A 93 2.79 -1.41 -13.22
C SER A 93 1.49 -0.76 -13.68
N ILE A 94 0.76 -0.06 -12.80
CA ILE A 94 -0.50 0.60 -13.14
C ILE A 94 -0.20 2.06 -13.52
N PRO A 95 -0.54 2.52 -14.74
CA PRO A 95 -0.25 3.89 -15.19
C PRO A 95 -0.83 4.99 -14.29
N ALA A 96 -1.99 4.73 -13.67
CA ALA A 96 -2.62 5.66 -12.75
C ALA A 96 -1.76 5.93 -11.49
N SER A 97 -0.95 4.96 -11.05
CA SER A 97 0.00 5.12 -9.95
C SER A 97 1.10 6.12 -10.31
N GLU A 98 1.68 6.01 -11.51
CA GLU A 98 2.69 6.96 -11.99
C GLU A 98 2.11 8.37 -12.11
N ASN A 99 0.87 8.50 -12.61
CA ASN A 99 0.18 9.78 -12.70
C ASN A 99 -0.05 10.42 -11.32
N ALA A 100 -0.50 9.63 -10.34
CA ALA A 100 -0.70 10.12 -8.97
C ALA A 100 0.61 10.57 -8.32
N LEU A 101 1.67 9.78 -8.48
CA LEU A 101 3.01 10.14 -8.00
C LEU A 101 3.58 11.38 -8.70
N THR A 102 3.32 11.55 -10.00
CA THR A 102 3.72 12.74 -10.76
C THR A 102 3.05 13.99 -10.23
N LYS A 103 1.76 13.93 -9.84
CA LYS A 103 1.07 15.05 -9.19
C LYS A 103 1.69 15.41 -7.85
N LEU A 104 2.11 14.41 -7.06
CA LEU A 104 2.76 14.64 -5.76
C LEU A 104 4.14 15.33 -5.87
N LEU A 105 4.76 15.38 -7.05
CA LEU A 105 5.94 16.23 -7.25
C LEU A 105 5.62 17.71 -7.05
N ASP A 106 4.36 18.12 -7.16
CA ASP A 106 3.90 19.51 -6.99
C ASP A 106 3.22 19.76 -5.64
N ASP A 107 3.36 18.83 -4.70
CA ASP A 107 2.83 19.00 -3.35
C ASP A 107 3.47 20.21 -2.63
N SER A 108 2.68 20.88 -1.78
CA SER A 108 3.16 22.01 -0.97
C SER A 108 4.24 21.57 0.01
N ASP A 109 4.15 20.34 0.53
CA ASP A 109 5.11 19.78 1.47
C ASP A 109 6.35 19.22 0.77
N PHE A 110 7.54 19.70 1.15
CA PHE A 110 8.79 19.31 0.51
C PHE A 110 9.18 17.83 0.77
N LEU A 111 8.75 17.24 1.90
CA LEU A 111 8.95 15.82 2.18
C LEU A 111 8.13 14.98 1.21
N VAL A 112 6.87 15.35 0.97
CA VAL A 112 5.99 14.66 0.02
C VAL A 112 6.63 14.67 -1.37
N ARG A 113 7.12 15.83 -1.84
CA ARG A 113 7.82 15.94 -3.12
C ARG A 113 9.04 15.02 -3.21
N GLY A 114 9.85 14.99 -2.14
CA GLY A 114 11.04 14.13 -2.06
C GLY A 114 10.71 12.63 -2.10
N PHE A 115 9.65 12.20 -1.43
CA PHE A 115 9.20 10.79 -1.48
C PHE A 115 8.55 10.44 -2.81
N ALA A 116 7.76 11.33 -3.40
CA ALA A 116 7.20 11.14 -4.74
C ALA A 116 8.30 10.95 -5.78
N ALA A 117 9.36 11.75 -5.73
CA ALA A 117 10.52 11.61 -6.60
C ALA A 117 11.23 10.25 -6.43
N ARG A 118 11.44 9.80 -5.18
CA ARG A 118 12.04 8.47 -4.93
C ARG A 118 11.15 7.35 -5.45
N SER A 119 9.85 7.46 -5.27
CA SER A 119 8.86 6.49 -5.77
C SER A 119 8.85 6.44 -7.30
N LEU A 120 8.87 7.59 -7.97
CA LEU A 120 8.96 7.68 -9.44
C LEU A 120 10.29 7.14 -9.98
N ALA A 121 11.41 7.45 -9.33
CA ALA A 121 12.71 6.91 -9.71
C ALA A 121 12.76 5.38 -9.58
N LYS A 122 12.02 4.82 -8.60
CA LYS A 122 11.86 3.37 -8.45
C LYS A 122 10.98 2.76 -9.55
N ILE A 123 9.98 3.48 -10.05
CA ILE A 123 9.20 3.07 -11.22
C ILE A 123 10.11 3.07 -12.47
N GLY A 124 10.95 4.10 -12.63
CA GLY A 124 12.06 4.10 -13.58
C GLY A 124 11.67 4.25 -15.06
N THR A 125 10.41 4.57 -15.36
CA THR A 125 9.97 4.87 -16.74
C THR A 125 10.60 6.18 -17.23
N SER A 126 10.79 6.30 -18.55
CA SER A 126 11.33 7.53 -19.15
C SER A 126 10.48 8.75 -18.84
N THR A 127 9.16 8.57 -18.74
CA THR A 127 8.17 9.57 -18.32
C THR A 127 8.36 10.00 -16.87
N ALA A 128 8.52 9.06 -15.94
CA ALA A 128 8.80 9.35 -14.53
C ALA A 128 10.12 10.12 -14.36
N ILE A 129 11.21 9.68 -15.00
CA ILE A 129 12.51 10.37 -14.96
C ILE A 129 12.41 11.79 -15.55
N SER A 130 11.68 11.95 -16.66
CA SER A 130 11.45 13.26 -17.26
C SER A 130 10.66 14.20 -16.35
N ALA A 131 9.68 13.67 -15.61
CA ALA A 131 8.90 14.44 -14.64
C ALA A 131 9.79 14.94 -13.48
N ILE A 132 10.65 14.08 -12.93
CA ILE A 132 11.63 14.44 -11.89
C ILE A 132 12.56 15.54 -12.41
N LYS A 133 13.10 15.40 -13.64
CA LYS A 133 14.00 16.38 -14.25
C LYS A 133 13.34 17.76 -14.40
N ARG A 134 12.09 17.82 -14.88
CA ARG A 134 11.33 19.08 -14.98
C ARG A 134 11.07 19.68 -13.61
N ARG A 135 10.70 18.87 -12.61
CA ARG A 135 10.46 19.37 -11.25
C ARG A 135 11.72 19.97 -10.64
N ALA A 136 12.89 19.39 -10.88
CA ALA A 136 14.17 19.86 -10.35
C ALA A 136 14.51 21.30 -10.78
N GLN A 137 14.12 21.70 -11.98
CA GLN A 137 14.39 23.04 -12.54
C GLN A 137 13.67 24.17 -11.79
N ARG A 138 12.55 23.84 -11.12
CA ARG A 138 11.69 24.79 -10.39
C ARG A 138 11.56 24.45 -8.90
N GLU A 139 12.49 23.68 -8.35
CA GLU A 139 12.50 23.33 -6.92
C GLU A 139 13.14 24.43 -6.09
N ASN A 140 12.39 24.92 -5.10
CA ASN A 140 12.83 25.98 -4.21
C ASN A 140 13.62 25.41 -3.02
N ASP A 141 13.24 24.24 -2.51
CA ASP A 141 13.96 23.56 -1.45
C ASP A 141 15.30 22.99 -1.97
N ALA A 142 16.41 23.43 -1.37
CA ALA A 142 17.75 23.06 -1.83
C ALA A 142 18.05 21.56 -1.69
N ALA A 143 17.56 20.92 -0.62
CA ALA A 143 17.78 19.52 -0.36
C ALA A 143 16.99 18.65 -1.34
N VAL A 144 15.71 18.99 -1.56
CA VAL A 144 14.87 18.30 -2.54
C VAL A 144 15.39 18.53 -3.96
N ARG A 145 15.86 19.73 -4.31
CA ARG A 145 16.43 20.02 -5.64
C ARG A 145 17.64 19.13 -5.93
N LYS A 146 18.56 18.98 -4.97
CA LYS A 146 19.73 18.10 -5.09
C LYS A 146 19.32 16.62 -5.23
N LEU A 147 18.30 16.19 -4.48
CA LEU A 147 17.73 14.85 -4.59
C LEU A 147 17.14 14.60 -5.98
N LEU A 148 16.30 15.51 -6.48
CA LEU A 148 15.67 15.40 -7.80
C LEU A 148 16.72 15.32 -8.90
N GLN A 149 17.74 16.19 -8.86
CA GLN A 149 18.86 16.16 -9.81
C GLN A 149 19.54 14.79 -9.81
N LYS A 150 19.88 14.25 -8.64
CA LYS A 150 20.49 12.91 -8.50
C LYS A 150 19.62 11.78 -9.05
N LEU A 151 18.30 11.88 -8.89
CA LEU A 151 17.35 10.85 -9.33
C LEU A 151 16.98 10.95 -10.82
N SER A 152 17.43 12.00 -11.50
CA SER A 152 17.08 12.29 -12.91
C SER A 152 18.22 12.07 -13.91
N VAL A 153 19.33 11.47 -13.45
CA VAL A 153 20.55 11.19 -14.24
C VAL A 153 20.56 9.75 -14.73
#